data_AF-A0A2P7SBT7-F1
#
_entry.id   AF-A0A2P7SBT7-F1
#
_cell.length_a   1.000
_cell.length_b   1.000
_cell.length_c   1.000
_cell.angle_alpha   90.00
_cell.angle_beta   90.00
_cell.angle_gamma   90.00
#
_symmetry.space_group_name_H-M   'P 1'
#
loop_
_entity.id
_entity.type
_entity.pdbx_description
1 polymer ?
#
loop_
_entity_poly.entity_id
_entity_poly.type
_entity_poly.pdbx_seq_one_letter_code
_entity_poly.pdbx_strand_id
1 'polypeptide(L)'
;MFHSLARSCADLFIGGDGSVRSRQAWVEVYRALSHGAARAACEDKKGMTRFPSPIVDFAAKFAEMQHKRHEADYDPHARLLKSDVEADIGSADIVISGFLAAPVKDRRAFASWCLFRNTKRL
;
A
#
# COMPACT_ATOMS: atom_id res chain seq x y z
N MET A 1 -3.86 6.62 -0.43
CA MET A 1 -3.09 5.45 0.09
C MET A 1 -3.16 4.21 -0.79
N PHE A 2 -4.33 3.59 -0.99
CA PHE A 2 -4.46 2.37 -1.83
C PHE A 2 -3.95 2.58 -3.25
N HIS A 3 -4.41 3.67 -3.88
CA HIS A 3 -3.90 4.13 -5.15
C HIS A 3 -2.38 4.34 -5.13
N SER A 4 -1.85 4.96 -4.08
CA SER A 4 -0.42 5.23 -3.93
C SER A 4 0.41 3.95 -3.96
N LEU A 5 -0.05 2.88 -3.29
CA LEU A 5 0.61 1.58 -3.33
C LEU A 5 0.49 0.92 -4.71
N ALA A 6 -0.73 0.85 -5.27
CA ALA A 6 -0.99 0.25 -6.58
C ALA A 6 -0.18 0.93 -7.70
N ARG A 7 -0.16 2.26 -7.72
CA ARG A 7 0.65 3.07 -8.64
C ARG A 7 2.14 2.81 -8.44
N SER A 8 2.60 2.78 -7.19
CA SER A 8 4.01 2.49 -6.91
C SER A 8 4.43 1.10 -7.40
N CYS A 9 3.58 0.08 -7.25
CA CYS A 9 3.86 -1.25 -7.81
C CYS A 9 4.06 -1.19 -9.33
N ALA A 10 3.15 -0.55 -10.04
CA ALA A 10 3.20 -0.44 -11.49
C ALA A 10 4.41 0.40 -11.97
N ASP A 11 4.64 1.55 -11.35
CA ASP A 11 5.75 2.45 -11.68
C ASP A 11 7.11 1.79 -11.41
N LEU A 12 7.25 1.02 -10.32
CA LEU A 12 8.53 0.41 -9.93
C LEU A 12 8.90 -0.84 -10.74
N PHE A 13 7.91 -1.55 -11.29
CA PHE A 13 8.12 -2.78 -12.05
C PHE A 13 8.04 -2.60 -13.56
N ILE A 14 7.14 -1.76 -14.05
CA ILE A 14 6.91 -1.56 -15.48
C ILE A 14 7.48 -0.22 -15.96
N GLY A 15 7.66 0.74 -15.06
CA GLY A 15 8.20 2.06 -15.33
C GLY A 15 7.17 3.15 -15.05
N GLY A 16 7.65 4.29 -14.52
CA GLY A 16 6.84 5.47 -14.22
C GLY A 16 6.60 6.36 -15.45
N ASP A 17 6.14 7.59 -15.20
CA ASP A 17 5.88 8.56 -16.27
C ASP A 17 7.18 8.90 -17.04
N GLY A 18 7.07 9.04 -18.36
CA GLY A 18 8.21 9.29 -19.25
C GLY A 18 9.10 8.07 -19.55
N SER A 19 8.86 6.92 -18.92
CA SER A 19 9.56 5.68 -19.27
C SER A 19 9.02 5.07 -20.57
N VAL A 20 9.90 4.40 -21.32
CA VAL A 20 9.49 3.51 -22.42
C VAL A 20 8.87 2.27 -21.79
N ARG A 21 7.54 2.25 -21.65
CA ARG A 21 6.78 1.20 -20.97
C ARG A 21 5.60 0.68 -21.80
N SER A 22 5.24 -0.59 -21.59
CA SER A 22 3.94 -1.10 -22.07
C SER A 22 2.82 -0.57 -21.18
N ARG A 23 1.90 0.21 -21.78
CA ARG A 23 0.73 0.74 -21.08
C ARG A 23 -0.14 -0.39 -20.51
N GLN A 24 -0.30 -1.49 -21.25
CA GLN A 24 -1.12 -2.62 -20.83
C GLN A 24 -0.50 -3.33 -19.62
N ALA A 25 0.79 -3.65 -19.67
CA ALA A 25 1.49 -4.28 -18.56
C ALA A 25 1.45 -3.40 -17.29
N TRP A 26 1.54 -2.08 -17.46
CA TRP A 26 1.43 -1.14 -16.35
C TRP A 26 0.04 -1.21 -15.69
N VAL A 27 -1.03 -1.22 -16.49
CA VAL A 27 -2.41 -1.35 -16.00
C VAL A 27 -2.64 -2.69 -15.30
N GLU A 28 -2.07 -3.77 -15.83
CA GLU A 28 -2.15 -5.10 -15.23
C GLU A 28 -1.51 -5.11 -13.84
N VAL A 29 -0.29 -4.60 -13.69
CA VAL A 29 0.37 -4.53 -12.37
C VAL A 29 -0.36 -3.58 -11.42
N TYR A 30 -0.85 -2.45 -11.90
CA TYR A 30 -1.65 -1.52 -11.10
C TYR A 30 -2.90 -2.20 -10.53
N ARG A 31 -3.58 -3.04 -11.33
CA ARG A 31 -4.80 -3.75 -10.93
C ARG A 31 -4.54 -5.07 -10.20
N ALA A 32 -3.33 -5.62 -10.30
CA ALA A 32 -2.97 -6.90 -9.67
C ALA A 32 -2.91 -6.84 -8.14
N LEU A 33 -2.80 -5.64 -7.56
CA LEU A 33 -2.73 -5.47 -6.11
C LEU A 33 -4.06 -5.83 -5.44
N SER A 34 -4.15 -7.06 -4.93
CA SER A 34 -5.26 -7.47 -4.06
C SER A 34 -5.15 -6.78 -2.69
N HIS A 35 -6.14 -5.97 -2.33
CA HIS A 35 -6.13 -5.26 -1.04
C HIS A 35 -6.10 -6.21 0.17
N GLY A 36 -6.78 -7.37 0.08
CA GLY A 36 -6.76 -8.37 1.14
C GLY A 36 -5.37 -8.98 1.34
N ALA A 37 -4.72 -9.39 0.24
CA ALA A 37 -3.36 -9.92 0.30
C ALA A 37 -2.35 -8.86 0.74
N ALA A 38 -2.49 -7.62 0.25
CA ALA A 38 -1.65 -6.49 0.63
C ALA A 38 -1.80 -6.14 2.11
N ARG A 39 -3.03 -6.12 2.65
CA ARG A 39 -3.27 -5.93 4.08
C ARG A 39 -2.61 -7.04 4.90
N ALA A 40 -2.81 -8.30 4.53
CA ALA A 40 -2.17 -9.41 5.22
C ALA A 40 -0.63 -9.28 5.20
N ALA A 41 -0.06 -8.80 4.10
CA ALA A 41 1.37 -8.54 3.97
C ALA A 41 1.84 -7.41 4.90
N CYS A 42 1.03 -6.37 5.08
CA CYS A 42 1.30 -5.27 6.02
C CYS A 42 1.21 -5.72 7.49
N GLU A 43 0.31 -6.66 7.81
CA GLU A 43 0.12 -7.19 9.17
C GLU A 43 1.18 -8.24 9.57
N ASP A 44 2.06 -8.65 8.65
CA ASP A 44 3.13 -9.62 8.93
C ASP A 44 4.26 -9.02 9.77
N LYS A 45 4.13 -9.13 11.08
CA LYS A 45 5.12 -8.62 12.05
C LYS A 45 6.54 -9.11 11.76
N LYS A 46 6.73 -10.38 11.38
CA LYS A 46 8.06 -10.93 11.08
C LYS A 46 8.59 -10.41 9.75
N GLY A 47 7.74 -10.32 8.74
CA GLY A 47 8.10 -9.78 7.43
C GLY A 47 8.37 -8.28 7.44
N MET A 48 7.80 -7.54 8.38
CA MET A 48 7.95 -6.08 8.49
C MET A 48 9.28 -5.64 9.12
N THR A 49 9.96 -6.48 9.90
CA THR A 49 11.23 -6.12 10.58
C THR A 49 12.38 -5.78 9.63
N ARG A 50 12.29 -6.18 8.36
CA ARG A 50 13.31 -5.91 7.34
C ARG A 50 13.13 -4.59 6.59
N PHE A 51 12.03 -3.88 6.82
CA PHE A 51 11.73 -2.64 6.13
C PHE A 51 12.06 -1.43 7.02
N PRO A 52 12.48 -0.30 6.44
CA PRO A 52 12.75 0.91 7.21
C PRO A 52 11.44 1.55 7.71
N SER A 53 11.53 2.40 8.74
CA SER A 53 10.37 3.03 9.40
C SER A 53 9.33 3.58 8.42
N PRO A 54 9.67 4.37 7.38
CA PRO A 54 8.64 4.95 6.52
C PRO A 54 7.77 3.91 5.78
N ILE A 55 8.33 2.73 5.51
CA ILE A 55 7.59 1.62 4.91
C ILE A 55 6.71 0.92 5.95
N VAL A 56 7.22 0.74 7.16
CA VAL A 56 6.48 0.13 8.29
C VAL A 56 5.30 1.01 8.69
N ASP A 57 5.51 2.32 8.79
CA ASP A 57 4.48 3.31 9.14
C ASP A 57 3.38 3.34 8.08
N PHE A 58 3.75 3.32 6.79
CA PHE A 58 2.80 3.20 5.70
C PHE A 58 2.02 1.88 5.74
N ALA A 59 2.71 0.75 5.99
CA ALA A 59 2.07 -0.56 6.08
C ALA A 59 1.04 -0.62 7.23
N ALA A 60 1.40 -0.09 8.39
CA ALA A 60 0.50 -0.01 9.54
C ALA A 60 -0.76 0.80 9.22
N LYS A 61 -0.59 2.00 8.63
CA LYS A 61 -1.74 2.83 8.25
C LYS A 61 -2.55 2.22 7.10
N PHE A 62 -1.91 1.52 6.17
CA PHE A 62 -2.62 0.79 5.10
C PHE A 62 -3.55 -0.27 5.67
N ALA A 63 -3.07 -1.07 6.63
CA ALA A 63 -3.90 -2.06 7.29
C ALA A 63 -5.06 -1.41 8.06
N GLU A 64 -4.79 -0.36 8.84
CA GLU A 64 -5.79 0.42 9.57
C GLU A 64 -6.88 0.97 8.63
N MET A 65 -6.50 1.63 7.52
CA MET A 65 -7.45 2.19 6.57
C MET A 65 -8.25 1.11 5.83
N GLN A 66 -7.67 -0.06 5.59
CA GLN A 66 -8.40 -1.17 5.00
C GLN A 66 -9.46 -1.74 5.96
N HIS A 67 -9.18 -1.76 7.27
CA HIS A 67 -10.17 -2.09 8.30
C HIS A 67 -11.28 -1.05 8.37
N LYS A 68 -10.95 0.23 8.53
CA LYS A 68 -11.94 1.32 8.60
C LYS A 68 -12.82 1.38 7.36
N ARG A 69 -12.25 1.14 6.18
CA ARG A 69 -13.03 1.02 4.94
C ARG A 69 -14.01 -0.16 5.01
N HIS A 70 -13.57 -1.32 5.50
CA HIS A 70 -14.45 -2.49 5.63
C HIS A 70 -15.60 -2.22 6.60
N GLU A 71 -15.33 -1.59 7.74
CA GLU A 71 -16.36 -1.17 8.69
C GLU A 71 -17.34 -0.19 8.03
N ALA A 72 -16.84 0.85 7.35
CA ALA A 72 -17.66 1.83 6.68
C ALA A 72 -18.54 1.24 5.55
N ASP A 73 -18.01 0.27 4.80
CA ASP A 73 -18.69 -0.36 3.68
C ASP A 73 -19.72 -1.41 4.12
N TYR A 74 -19.49 -2.11 5.25
CA TYR A 74 -20.24 -3.33 5.61
C TYR A 74 -20.92 -3.33 6.98
N ASP A 75 -20.51 -2.49 7.94
CA ASP A 75 -21.17 -2.42 9.24
C ASP A 75 -22.32 -1.38 9.20
N PRO A 76 -23.60 -1.81 9.24
CA PRO A 76 -24.74 -0.88 9.23
C PRO A 76 -24.80 0.02 10.48
N HIS A 77 -24.07 -0.32 11.53
CA HIS A 77 -23.99 0.43 12.77
C HIS A 77 -22.75 1.33 12.85
N ALA A 78 -21.88 1.32 11.84
CA ALA A 78 -20.72 2.22 11.80
C ALA A 78 -21.17 3.68 11.94
N ARG A 79 -20.48 4.42 12.81
CA ARG A 79 -20.66 5.86 13.01
C ARG A 79 -19.29 6.52 12.92
N LEU A 80 -19.12 7.35 11.90
CA LEU A 80 -17.87 8.08 11.66
C LEU A 80 -18.08 9.55 11.97
N LEU A 81 -17.25 10.10 12.86
CA LEU A 81 -17.23 11.53 13.09
C LEU A 81 -16.39 12.21 12.01
N LYS A 82 -16.83 13.39 11.57
CA LYS A 82 -16.08 14.19 10.60
C LYS A 82 -14.66 14.48 11.07
N SER A 83 -14.48 14.79 12.35
CA SER A 83 -13.16 15.04 12.97
C SER A 83 -12.23 13.84 12.87
N ASP A 84 -12.75 12.63 13.04
CA ASP A 84 -11.96 11.40 12.99
C ASP A 84 -11.51 11.13 11.55
N VAL A 85 -12.40 11.35 10.58
CA VAL A 85 -12.08 11.24 9.15
C VAL A 85 -11.03 12.27 8.73
N GLU A 86 -11.13 13.51 9.21
CA GLU A 86 -10.12 14.55 8.94
C GLU A 86 -8.74 14.17 9.52
N ALA A 87 -8.70 13.61 10.73
CA ALA A 87 -7.47 13.09 11.32
C ALA A 87 -6.90 11.90 10.54
N ASP A 88 -7.77 11.02 10.03
CA ASP A 88 -7.36 9.89 9.18
C ASP A 88 -6.77 10.34 7.85
N ILE A 89 -7.35 11.35 7.22
CA ILE A 89 -6.81 11.95 5.99
C ILE A 89 -5.41 12.52 6.27
N GLY A 90 -5.28 13.37 7.30
CA GLY A 90 -3.99 14.00 7.63
C GLY A 90 -2.90 12.98 7.95
N SER A 91 -3.22 11.95 8.74
CA SER A 91 -2.27 10.88 9.05
C SER A 91 -1.93 10.00 7.84
N ALA A 92 -2.91 9.74 6.96
CA ALA A 92 -2.67 9.04 5.70
C ALA A 92 -1.71 9.82 4.78
N ASP A 93 -1.88 11.13 4.66
CA ASP A 93 -1.03 11.98 3.82
C ASP A 93 0.43 12.02 4.30
N ILE A 94 0.64 12.06 5.63
CA ILE A 94 1.97 12.02 6.25
C ILE A 94 2.69 10.73 5.86
N VAL A 95 2.07 9.56 6.08
CA VAL A 95 2.74 8.28 5.79
C VAL A 95 2.84 7.99 4.31
N ILE A 96 1.91 8.47 3.46
CA ILE A 96 2.06 8.41 2.00
C ILE A 96 3.30 9.20 1.58
N SER A 97 3.49 10.40 2.11
CA SER A 97 4.65 11.24 1.79
C SER A 97 5.95 10.58 2.24
N GLY A 98 5.99 10.06 3.47
CA GLY A 98 7.14 9.30 3.99
C GLY A 98 7.46 8.07 3.14
N PHE A 99 6.44 7.30 2.76
CA PHE A 99 6.59 6.16 1.86
C PHE A 99 7.18 6.57 0.51
N LEU A 100 6.62 7.58 -0.15
CA LEU A 100 7.07 8.02 -1.48
C LEU A 100 8.50 8.60 -1.46
N ALA A 101 8.90 9.20 -0.35
CA ALA A 101 10.26 9.68 -0.13
C ALA A 101 11.27 8.57 0.20
N ALA A 102 10.80 7.37 0.60
CA ALA A 102 11.68 6.26 0.92
C ALA A 102 12.49 5.80 -0.31
N PRO A 103 13.70 5.25 -0.09
CA PRO A 103 14.56 4.80 -1.19
C PRO A 103 13.82 3.85 -2.14
N VAL A 104 14.05 4.03 -3.44
CA VAL A 104 13.41 3.22 -4.50
C VAL A 104 13.61 1.72 -4.28
N LYS A 105 14.79 1.31 -3.79
CA LYS A 105 15.09 -0.10 -3.47
C LYS A 105 14.13 -0.67 -2.43
N ASP A 106 13.79 0.10 -1.40
CA ASP A 106 12.98 -0.35 -0.28
C ASP A 106 11.50 -0.36 -0.66
N ARG A 107 11.04 0.67 -1.40
CA ARG A 107 9.71 0.67 -2.00
C ARG A 107 9.51 -0.49 -2.97
N ARG A 108 10.51 -0.83 -3.78
CA ARG A 108 10.44 -1.96 -4.73
C ARG A 108 10.38 -3.30 -3.99
N ALA A 109 11.18 -3.46 -2.94
CA ALA A 109 11.11 -4.63 -2.08
C ALA A 109 9.73 -4.77 -1.41
N PHE A 110 9.14 -3.66 -0.96
CA PHE A 110 7.80 -3.64 -0.39
C PHE A 110 6.70 -3.92 -1.43
N ALA A 111 6.80 -3.34 -2.63
CA ALA A 111 5.88 -3.63 -3.73
C ALA A 111 5.89 -5.13 -4.09
N SER A 112 7.08 -5.74 -4.14
CA SER A 112 7.25 -7.18 -4.37
C SER A 112 6.63 -7.99 -3.24
N TRP A 113 6.84 -7.57 -1.99
CA TRP A 113 6.22 -8.20 -0.83
C TRP A 113 4.70 -8.20 -0.88
N CYS A 114 4.08 -7.08 -1.26
CA CYS A 114 2.63 -6.97 -1.31
C CYS A 114 2.00 -7.74 -2.48
N LEU A 115 2.67 -7.80 -3.64
CA LEU A 115 2.14 -8.47 -4.83
C LEU A 115 2.42 -9.98 -4.86
N PHE A 116 3.60 -10.41 -4.40
CA PHE A 116 4.14 -11.74 -4.64
C PHE A 116 4.39 -12.51 -3.34
N ARG A 117 3.67 -12.20 -2.26
CA ARG A 117 3.89 -12.84 -0.96
C ARG A 117 3.75 -14.37 -0.98
N ASN A 118 2.82 -14.88 -1.78
CA ASN A 118 2.47 -16.31 -1.84
C ASN A 118 3.29 -17.11 -2.84
N THR A 119 4.22 -16.49 -3.57
CA THR A 119 5.17 -17.23 -4.41
C THR A 119 6.24 -17.87 -3.53
N LYS A 120 6.52 -19.15 -3.75
CA LYS A 120 7.62 -19.86 -3.07
C LYS A 120 8.91 -19.07 -3.28
N ARG A 121 9.55 -18.70 -2.17
CA ARG A 121 10.87 -18.05 -2.20
C ARG A 121 11.92 -19.13 -2.36
N LEU A 122 12.74 -19.03 -3.40
CA LEU A 122 13.90 -19.87 -3.64
C LEU A 122 14.97 -19.62 -2.57
#